data_AF-A0A2S8U9S2-F1
#
_entry.id   AF-A0A2S8U9S2-F1
#
_cell.length_a   1.000
_cell.length_b   1.000
_cell.length_c   1.000
_cell.angle_alpha   90.00
_cell.angle_beta   90.00
_cell.angle_gamma   90.00
#
_symmetry.space_group_name_H-M   'P 1'
#
loop_
_entity.id
_entity.type
_entity.pdbx_description
1 polymer ?
#
loop_
_entity_poly.entity_id
_entity_poly.type
_entity_poly.pdbx_seq_one_letter_code
_entity_poly.pdbx_strand_id
1 'polypeptide(L)'
;MLFSISFNQSHQSSLSHNNRENIHGNPGINPSRLDENIYFVQKDIRSVYKDVFQEAVDKYNGKQKRNDRKIQDYYDKIHKNEKTHEQRELVVAVGEGKDDPKYRGAKKEALKQYAEAFQKRNPNLAVYNIVLHDDEANPHLHINYVPN
;
A
#
# COMPACT_ATOMS: atom_id res chain seq x y z
N MET A 1 16.87 -24.03 -0.51
CA MET A 1 15.69 -23.25 -0.90
C MET A 1 14.91 -22.94 0.37
N LEU A 2 14.90 -21.67 0.77
CA LEU A 2 14.08 -21.25 1.90
C LEU A 2 12.77 -20.72 1.31
N PHE A 3 11.74 -21.57 1.26
CA PHE A 3 10.38 -21.14 0.94
C PHE A 3 9.75 -20.44 2.14
N SER A 4 10.35 -19.31 2.55
CA SER A 4 9.78 -18.43 3.57
C SER A 4 8.89 -17.39 2.92
N ILE A 5 7.99 -16.83 3.72
CA ILE A 5 7.24 -15.63 3.38
C ILE A 5 7.46 -14.62 4.51
N SER A 6 7.66 -13.36 4.15
CA SER A 6 7.79 -12.27 5.10
C SER A 6 6.68 -11.25 4.91
N PHE A 7 6.27 -10.67 6.03
CA PHE A 7 5.29 -9.59 6.11
C PHE A 7 5.91 -8.49 6.98
N ASN A 8 6.16 -7.33 6.40
CA ASN A 8 6.65 -6.16 7.13
C ASN A 8 5.62 -5.04 7.04
N GLN A 9 5.18 -4.53 8.19
CA GLN A 9 4.10 -3.56 8.28
C GLN A 9 4.67 -2.23 8.82
N SER A 10 4.47 -1.13 8.10
CA SER A 10 4.84 0.22 8.53
C SER A 10 3.69 1.22 8.36
N HIS A 11 3.66 2.27 9.16
CA HIS A 11 2.77 3.42 8.93
C HIS A 11 3.43 4.51 8.07
N GLN A 12 4.73 4.38 7.82
CA GLN A 12 5.46 5.19 6.86
C GLN A 12 5.43 4.48 5.50
N SER A 13 5.29 5.24 4.42
CA SER A 13 5.39 4.73 3.05
C SER A 13 5.87 5.83 2.12
N SER A 14 6.31 5.46 0.93
CA SER A 14 6.69 6.40 -0.11
C SER A 14 6.04 6.00 -1.43
N LEU A 15 4.95 6.67 -1.79
CA LEU A 15 4.28 6.43 -3.07
C LEU A 15 5.20 6.72 -4.26
N SER A 16 6.06 7.74 -4.17
CA SER A 16 6.99 8.07 -5.25
C SER A 16 8.03 6.97 -5.48
N HIS A 17 8.44 6.27 -4.42
CA HIS A 17 9.27 5.07 -4.55
C HIS A 17 8.48 3.89 -5.12
N ASN A 18 7.30 3.60 -4.56
CA ASN A 18 6.47 2.46 -4.96
C ASN A 18 6.02 2.57 -6.42
N ASN A 19 5.66 3.78 -6.85
CA ASN A 19 5.21 4.04 -8.22
C ASN A 19 6.36 4.34 -9.19
N ARG A 20 7.62 4.23 -8.73
CA ARG A 20 8.82 4.55 -9.51
C ARG A 20 8.84 5.96 -10.12
N GLU A 21 8.16 6.90 -9.47
CA GLU A 21 8.25 8.34 -9.76
C GLU A 21 9.61 8.90 -9.31
N ASN A 22 10.28 8.24 -8.37
CA ASN A 22 11.66 8.51 -7.97
C ASN A 22 12.48 7.23 -7.82
N ILE A 23 13.52 7.10 -8.66
CA ILE A 23 14.43 5.95 -8.69
C ILE A 23 15.83 6.25 -8.12
N HIS A 24 16.14 7.51 -7.78
CA HIS A 24 17.49 7.94 -7.40
C HIS A 24 17.85 7.70 -5.93
N GLY A 25 16.89 7.29 -5.09
CA GLY A 25 17.06 7.10 -3.65
C GLY A 25 17.36 5.66 -3.20
N ASN A 26 17.24 4.67 -4.08
CA ASN A 26 17.47 3.25 -3.75
C ASN A 26 18.46 2.64 -4.76
N PRO A 27 19.73 2.38 -4.38
CA PRO A 27 20.73 1.79 -5.28
C PRO A 27 20.43 0.32 -5.66
N GLY A 28 19.46 -0.32 -5.00
CA GLY A 28 19.01 -1.68 -5.29
C GLY A 28 18.08 -1.79 -6.49
N ILE A 29 17.57 -0.67 -7.03
CA ILE A 29 16.73 -0.65 -8.22
C ILE A 29 17.60 -0.93 -9.44
N ASN A 30 17.24 -1.94 -10.24
CA ASN A 30 17.83 -2.19 -11.54
C ASN A 30 17.01 -1.52 -12.66
N PRO A 31 17.49 -0.42 -13.29
CA PRO A 31 16.72 0.31 -14.31
C PRO A 31 16.34 -0.52 -15.54
N SER A 32 17.10 -1.58 -15.84
CA SER A 32 16.83 -2.47 -16.98
C SER A 32 15.66 -3.42 -16.77
N ARG A 33 15.05 -3.40 -15.58
CA ARG A 33 13.96 -4.31 -15.18
C ARG A 33 12.74 -3.55 -14.65
N LEU A 34 12.67 -2.23 -14.85
CA LEU A 34 11.53 -1.42 -14.40
C LEU A 34 10.21 -1.87 -15.04
N ASP A 35 10.26 -2.35 -16.27
CA ASP A 35 9.15 -2.91 -17.04
C ASP A 35 8.66 -4.26 -16.51
N GLU A 36 9.42 -4.91 -15.62
CA GLU A 36 9.01 -6.14 -14.95
C GLU A 36 8.09 -5.88 -13.75
N ASN A 37 7.98 -4.64 -13.27
CA ASN A 37 7.09 -4.27 -12.18
C ASN A 37 5.61 -4.35 -12.61
N ILE A 38 4.72 -4.60 -11.66
CA ILE A 38 3.27 -4.68 -11.92
C ILE A 38 2.52 -3.75 -10.97
N TYR A 39 1.70 -2.86 -11.55
CA TYR A 39 0.89 -1.88 -10.83
C TYR A 39 -0.58 -2.33 -10.85
N PHE A 40 -1.11 -2.78 -9.71
CA PHE A 40 -2.45 -3.35 -9.62
C PHE A 40 -3.51 -2.30 -9.24
N VAL A 41 -3.16 -1.41 -8.31
CA VAL A 41 -4.04 -0.36 -7.81
C VAL A 41 -3.21 0.90 -7.61
N GLN A 42 -3.70 2.04 -8.11
CA GLN A 42 -3.10 3.36 -7.89
C GLN A 42 -4.23 4.38 -7.77
N LYS A 43 -4.63 4.68 -6.53
CA LYS A 43 -5.71 5.61 -6.20
C LYS A 43 -5.18 6.71 -5.29
N ASP A 44 -5.81 7.87 -5.36
CA ASP A 44 -5.62 8.93 -4.37
C ASP A 44 -6.22 8.52 -3.01
N ILE A 45 -5.40 8.58 -1.95
CA ILE A 45 -5.82 8.24 -0.59
C ILE A 45 -6.99 9.11 -0.12
N ARG A 46 -7.06 10.39 -0.52
CA ARG A 46 -8.18 11.27 -0.13
C ARG A 46 -9.51 10.78 -0.72
N SER A 47 -9.47 10.21 -1.92
CA SER A 47 -10.65 9.59 -2.55
C SER A 47 -11.11 8.36 -1.78
N VAL A 48 -10.17 7.50 -1.35
CA VAL A 48 -10.48 6.34 -0.50
C VAL A 48 -11.08 6.78 0.84
N TYR A 49 -10.56 7.85 1.45
CA TYR A 49 -11.13 8.40 2.68
C TYR A 49 -12.59 8.87 2.52
N LYS A 50 -12.93 9.46 1.37
CA LYS A 50 -14.32 9.84 1.07
C LYS A 50 -15.19 8.60 0.91
N ASP A 51 -14.78 7.65 0.09
CA ASP A 51 -15.56 6.43 -0.19
C ASP A 51 -15.87 5.65 1.09
N VAL A 52 -14.92 5.63 2.03
CA VAL A 52 -15.01 4.83 3.24
C VAL A 52 -15.71 5.56 4.39
N PHE A 53 -15.38 6.84 4.62
CA PHE A 53 -15.76 7.52 5.86
C PHE A 53 -16.79 8.64 5.68
N GLN A 54 -17.10 9.06 4.44
CA GLN A 54 -17.94 10.25 4.24
C GLN A 54 -19.33 10.08 4.86
N GLU A 55 -19.97 8.91 4.75
CA GLU A 55 -21.27 8.66 5.37
C GLU A 55 -21.22 8.83 6.90
N ALA A 56 -20.19 8.28 7.54
CA ALA A 56 -19.99 8.40 8.98
C ALA A 56 -19.72 9.85 9.41
N VAL A 57 -18.93 10.58 8.62
CA VAL A 57 -18.62 12.01 8.82
C VAL A 57 -19.88 12.85 8.69
N ASP A 58 -20.70 12.62 7.68
CA ASP A 58 -21.95 13.34 7.45
C ASP A 58 -22.94 13.13 8.58
N LYS A 59 -23.09 11.87 9.03
CA LYS A 59 -23.92 11.52 10.19
C LYS A 59 -23.43 12.16 11.48
N TYR A 60 -22.11 12.26 11.68
CA TYR A 60 -21.52 12.97 12.82
C TYR A 60 -21.80 14.47 12.74
N ASN A 61 -21.56 15.09 11.59
CA ASN A 61 -21.73 16.52 11.34
C ASN A 61 -23.18 16.98 11.44
N GLY A 62 -24.13 16.16 11.00
CA GLY A 62 -25.57 16.44 11.12
C GLY A 62 -26.06 16.59 12.57
N LYS A 63 -25.34 15.99 13.54
CA LYS A 63 -25.63 16.13 14.98
C LYS A 63 -24.98 17.36 15.62
N GLN A 64 -24.05 18.03 14.94
CA GLN A 64 -23.32 19.17 15.50
C GLN A 64 -24.08 20.48 15.30
N LYS A 65 -24.42 21.14 16.41
CA LYS A 65 -25.01 22.49 16.39
C LYS A 65 -23.99 23.59 16.12
N ARG A 66 -22.73 23.36 16.51
CA ARG A 66 -21.61 24.30 16.40
C ARG A 66 -20.77 24.00 15.16
N ASN A 67 -20.51 24.99 14.33
CA ASN A 67 -19.77 24.82 13.08
C ASN A 67 -18.30 24.42 13.30
N ASP A 68 -17.66 24.91 14.36
CA ASP A 68 -16.26 24.57 14.69
C ASP A 68 -16.07 23.10 15.12
N ARG A 69 -17.16 22.39 15.46
CA ARG A 69 -17.13 20.97 15.80
C ARG A 69 -17.34 20.06 14.60
N LYS A 70 -17.73 20.59 13.43
CA LYS A 70 -17.93 19.80 12.22
C LYS A 70 -16.59 19.43 11.59
N ILE A 71 -16.47 18.19 11.15
CA ILE A 71 -15.31 17.69 10.41
C ILE A 71 -15.47 18.14 8.95
N GLN A 72 -14.57 19.00 8.48
CA GLN A 72 -14.58 19.48 7.08
C GLN A 72 -13.78 18.54 6.17
N ASP A 73 -12.59 18.15 6.60
CA ASP A 73 -11.73 17.20 5.89
C ASP A 73 -11.26 16.15 6.90
N TYR A 74 -11.75 14.92 6.73
CA TYR A 74 -11.44 13.84 7.65
C TYR A 74 -10.03 13.29 7.44
N TYR A 75 -9.53 13.27 6.19
CA TYR A 75 -8.16 12.86 5.90
C TYR A 75 -7.17 13.80 6.62
N ASP A 76 -7.31 15.11 6.41
CA ASP A 76 -6.45 16.12 7.03
C ASP A 76 -6.48 16.04 8.56
N LYS A 77 -7.67 15.76 9.13
CA LYS A 77 -7.83 15.59 10.58
C LYS A 77 -7.01 14.41 11.11
N ILE A 78 -6.96 13.30 10.38
CA ILE A 78 -6.19 12.11 10.77
C ILE A 78 -4.69 12.33 10.51
N HIS A 79 -4.32 12.86 9.35
CA HIS A 79 -2.93 13.09 8.96
C HIS A 79 -2.20 14.06 9.91
N LYS A 80 -2.91 15.06 10.46
CA LYS A 80 -2.35 16.02 11.44
C LYS A 80 -2.27 15.48 12.87
N ASN A 81 -2.84 14.31 13.14
CA ASN A 81 -2.91 13.76 14.50
C ASN A 81 -1.72 12.82 14.75
N GLU A 82 -0.87 13.17 15.72
CA GLU A 82 0.34 12.41 16.05
C GLU A 82 0.08 10.98 16.57
N LYS A 83 -1.14 10.69 17.05
CA LYS A 83 -1.50 9.39 17.63
C LYS A 83 -2.17 8.44 16.64
N THR A 84 -2.56 8.94 15.48
CA THR A 84 -3.24 8.15 14.44
C THR A 84 -2.49 8.30 13.14
N HIS A 85 -2.26 7.22 12.41
CA HIS A 85 -1.68 7.34 11.07
C HIS A 85 -2.75 7.04 10.03
N GLU A 86 -2.78 7.88 9.00
CA GLU A 86 -3.73 7.90 7.90
C GLU A 86 -3.67 6.67 7.01
N GLN A 87 -2.57 5.94 7.06
CA GLN A 87 -2.34 4.79 6.21
C GLN A 87 -1.45 3.76 6.90
N ARG A 88 -1.38 2.58 6.29
CA ARG A 88 -0.41 1.54 6.58
C ARG A 88 0.08 0.96 5.25
N GLU A 89 1.36 0.60 5.23
CA GLU A 89 1.99 -0.20 4.20
C GLU A 89 2.24 -1.61 4.74
N LEU A 90 2.01 -2.60 3.90
CA LEU A 90 2.42 -3.98 4.09
C LEU A 90 3.32 -4.37 2.92
N VAL A 91 4.58 -4.71 3.25
CA VAL A 91 5.53 -5.29 2.32
C VAL A 91 5.50 -6.80 2.44
N VAL A 92 5.25 -7.50 1.33
CA VAL A 92 5.17 -8.97 1.28
C VAL A 92 6.21 -9.52 0.32
N ALA A 93 7.07 -10.42 0.79
CA ALA A 93 8.09 -11.06 -0.05
C ALA A 93 8.10 -12.57 0.14
N VAL A 94 8.45 -13.30 -0.92
CA VAL A 94 8.64 -14.75 -0.89
C VAL A 94 10.12 -15.08 -1.08
N GLY A 95 10.68 -15.87 -0.18
CA GLY A 95 12.10 -16.22 -0.12
C GLY A 95 13.01 -15.00 0.04
N GLU A 96 14.26 -15.14 -0.39
CA GLU A 96 15.30 -14.11 -0.26
C GLU A 96 15.98 -13.84 -1.61
N GLY A 97 16.68 -12.70 -1.71
CA GLY A 97 17.39 -12.30 -2.94
C GLY A 97 18.56 -13.21 -3.33
N LYS A 98 19.06 -14.03 -2.38
CA LYS A 98 20.12 -15.02 -2.62
C LYS A 98 19.63 -16.37 -3.15
N ASP A 99 18.31 -16.55 -3.30
CA ASP A 99 17.78 -17.79 -3.86
C ASP A 99 18.18 -17.94 -5.34
N ASP A 100 18.20 -19.20 -5.82
CA ASP A 100 18.49 -19.52 -7.21
C ASP A 100 17.53 -18.77 -8.18
N PRO A 101 18.05 -18.04 -9.18
CA PRO A 101 17.26 -17.23 -10.11
C PRO A 101 16.10 -17.96 -10.79
N LYS A 102 16.20 -19.29 -10.96
CA LYS A 102 15.12 -20.09 -11.57
C LYS A 102 13.79 -20.00 -10.81
N TYR A 103 13.82 -19.65 -9.53
CA TYR A 103 12.62 -19.54 -8.70
C TYR A 103 11.96 -18.15 -8.75
N ARG A 104 12.62 -17.16 -9.37
CA ARG A 104 12.13 -15.79 -9.42
C ARG A 104 10.74 -15.68 -10.07
N GLY A 105 10.52 -16.39 -11.18
CA GLY A 105 9.23 -16.43 -11.86
C GLY A 105 8.12 -16.99 -10.97
N ALA A 106 8.38 -18.09 -10.25
CA ALA A 106 7.41 -18.69 -9.33
C ALA A 106 7.08 -17.75 -8.14
N LYS A 107 8.08 -17.04 -7.59
CA LYS A 107 7.88 -16.03 -6.55
C LYS A 107 7.00 -14.88 -7.04
N LYS A 108 7.29 -14.35 -8.23
CA LYS A 108 6.52 -13.28 -8.88
C LYS A 108 5.06 -13.69 -9.07
N GLU A 109 4.83 -14.90 -9.58
CA GLU A 109 3.48 -15.42 -9.82
C GLU A 109 2.69 -15.62 -8.52
N ALA A 110 3.32 -16.17 -7.47
CA ALA A 110 2.69 -16.31 -6.17
C ALA A 110 2.28 -14.95 -5.56
N LEU A 111 3.15 -13.94 -5.68
CA LEU A 111 2.85 -12.58 -5.22
C LEU A 111 1.74 -11.93 -6.05
N LYS A 112 1.74 -12.10 -7.37
CA LYS A 112 0.67 -11.60 -8.24
C LYS A 112 -0.71 -12.15 -7.81
N GLN A 113 -0.81 -13.47 -7.61
CA GLN A 113 -2.05 -14.09 -7.14
C GLN A 113 -2.44 -13.60 -5.73
N TYR A 114 -1.45 -13.38 -4.87
CA TYR A 114 -1.70 -12.81 -3.55
C TYR A 114 -2.29 -11.39 -3.63
N ALA A 115 -1.74 -10.54 -4.49
CA ALA A 115 -2.18 -9.15 -4.73
C ALA A 115 -3.62 -9.09 -5.28
N GLU A 116 -3.92 -9.87 -6.33
CA GLU A 116 -5.24 -9.86 -6.99
C GLU A 116 -6.38 -10.27 -6.03
N ALA A 117 -6.10 -11.15 -5.08
CA ALA A 117 -7.08 -11.59 -4.10
C ALA A 117 -7.04 -10.82 -2.78
N PHE A 118 -6.12 -9.86 -2.60
CA PHE A 118 -5.89 -9.19 -1.31
C PHE A 118 -7.12 -8.41 -0.83
N GLN A 119 -7.67 -7.50 -1.64
CA GLN A 119 -8.79 -6.66 -1.23
C GLN A 119 -10.04 -7.49 -0.91
N LYS A 120 -10.31 -8.55 -1.70
CA LYS A 120 -11.45 -9.44 -1.49
C LYS A 120 -11.36 -10.20 -0.16
N ARG A 121 -10.16 -10.61 0.25
CA ARG A 121 -9.93 -11.29 1.53
C ARG A 121 -9.95 -10.34 2.73
N ASN A 122 -9.67 -9.06 2.51
CA ASN A 122 -9.51 -8.06 3.57
C ASN A 122 -10.43 -6.85 3.31
N PRO A 123 -11.77 -7.00 3.44
CA PRO A 123 -12.70 -5.91 3.18
C PRO A 123 -12.50 -4.71 4.10
N ASN A 124 -11.93 -4.93 5.31
CA ASN A 124 -11.71 -3.88 6.30
C ASN A 124 -10.39 -3.09 6.08
N LEU A 125 -9.65 -3.42 5.02
CA LEU A 125 -8.41 -2.74 4.65
C LEU A 125 -8.64 -2.12 3.28
N ALA A 126 -9.05 -0.85 3.25
CA ALA A 126 -9.33 -0.15 2.01
C ALA A 126 -8.00 0.16 1.28
N VAL A 127 -7.71 -0.63 0.25
CA VAL A 127 -6.47 -0.50 -0.52
C VAL A 127 -6.55 0.72 -1.44
N TYR A 128 -5.49 1.52 -1.42
CA TYR A 128 -5.32 2.63 -2.36
C TYR A 128 -4.10 2.46 -3.27
N ASN A 129 -3.13 1.60 -2.92
CA ASN A 129 -1.99 1.32 -3.78
C ASN A 129 -1.51 -0.13 -3.63
N ILE A 130 -1.26 -0.83 -4.75
CA ILE A 130 -0.59 -2.14 -4.77
C ILE A 130 0.38 -2.19 -5.93
N VAL A 131 1.66 -2.42 -5.62
CA VAL A 131 2.73 -2.56 -6.62
C VAL A 131 3.57 -3.79 -6.31
N LEU A 132 3.88 -4.58 -7.33
CA LEU A 132 4.91 -5.62 -7.29
C LEU A 132 6.19 -5.06 -7.89
N HIS A 133 7.23 -4.96 -7.07
CA HIS A 133 8.58 -4.67 -7.51
C HIS A 133 9.28 -5.97 -7.90
N ASP A 134 9.67 -6.09 -9.16
CA ASP A 134 10.53 -7.14 -9.69
C ASP A 134 11.85 -6.58 -10.21
N ASP A 135 12.12 -5.29 -10.07
CA ASP A 135 13.36 -4.62 -10.46
C ASP A 135 14.46 -4.66 -9.39
N GLU A 136 14.15 -5.08 -8.17
CA GLU A 136 15.09 -5.17 -7.04
C GLU A 136 15.59 -6.60 -6.79
N ALA A 137 16.41 -6.78 -5.75
CA ALA A 137 17.08 -8.04 -5.40
C ALA A 137 16.11 -9.24 -5.31
N ASN A 138 14.94 -9.08 -4.69
CA ASN A 138 13.90 -10.12 -4.58
C ASN A 138 12.53 -9.54 -4.94
N PRO A 139 11.66 -10.25 -5.69
CA PRO A 139 10.31 -9.79 -5.93
C PRO A 139 9.55 -9.59 -4.62
N HIS A 140 8.88 -8.45 -4.48
CA HIS A 140 8.08 -8.13 -3.30
C HIS A 140 6.92 -7.20 -3.66
N LEU A 141 5.87 -7.22 -2.84
CA LEU A 141 4.72 -6.33 -2.95
C LEU A 141 4.86 -5.18 -1.97
N HIS A 142 4.44 -4.00 -2.40
CA HIS A 142 4.00 -2.91 -1.53
C HIS A 142 2.48 -2.83 -1.59
N ILE A 143 1.81 -2.94 -0.45
CA ILE A 143 0.35 -2.83 -0.33
C ILE A 143 0.05 -1.70 0.64
N ASN A 144 -0.42 -0.56 0.13
CA ASN A 144 -0.82 0.57 0.96
C ASN A 144 -2.34 0.59 1.12
N TYR A 145 -2.79 0.70 2.37
CA TYR A 145 -4.20 0.65 2.73
C TYR A 145 -4.54 1.59 3.88
N VAL A 146 -5.84 1.91 3.97
CA VAL A 146 -6.46 2.62 5.09
C VAL A 146 -7.30 1.61 5.89
N PRO A 147 -7.01 1.40 7.19
CA PRO A 147 -7.87 0.58 8.04
C PRO A 147 -9.24 1.24 8.20
N ASN A 148 -10.35 0.50 8.03
CA ASN A 148 -11.71 1.04 8.15
C ASN A 148 -12.65 0.23 9.05
#